data_AF-A0A1B2ACR7-F1
#
_entry.id   AF-A0A1B2ACR7-F1
#
_cell.length_a   1.000
_cell.length_b   1.000
_cell.length_c   1.000
_cell.angle_alpha   90.00
_cell.angle_beta   90.00
_cell.angle_gamma   90.00
#
_symmetry.space_group_name_H-M   'P 1'
#
loop_
_entity.id
_entity.type
_entity.pdbx_description
1 polymer ?
#
loop_
_entity_poly.entity_id
_entity_poly.type
_entity_poly.pdbx_seq_one_letter_code
_entity_poly.pdbx_strand_id
1 'polypeptide(L)'
;MREGFAMHFLRFAGALALAVVAVTAAPALADDPNDPTMRSAAAKARDRAIIKRLNQEQLRYVQQRDARLAAGNAASREWAAKENARRMATWRHAVRMCESGRHKYCAR
;
A
#
# COMPACT_ATOMS: atom_id res chain seq x y z
N MET A 1 9.91 52.54 -2.99
CA MET A 1 8.92 51.77 -3.78
C MET A 1 9.08 50.23 -3.66
N ARG A 2 9.69 49.69 -2.59
CA ARG A 2 9.86 48.22 -2.41
C ARG A 2 8.87 47.57 -1.44
N GLU A 3 8.25 48.36 -0.55
CA GLU A 3 7.31 47.88 0.48
C GLU A 3 5.93 47.49 -0.07
N GLY A 4 5.48 48.11 -1.17
CA GLY A 4 4.16 47.88 -1.74
C GLY A 4 4.00 46.51 -2.41
N PHE A 5 5.06 45.99 -3.04
CA PHE A 5 5.04 44.72 -3.76
C PHE A 5 4.88 43.53 -2.80
N ALA A 6 5.68 43.48 -1.73
CA ALA A 6 5.65 42.40 -0.74
C ALA A 6 4.27 42.25 -0.06
N MET A 7 3.60 43.37 0.20
CA MET A 7 2.28 43.41 0.85
C MET A 7 1.15 42.94 -0.08
N HIS A 8 1.30 43.09 -1.40
CA HIS A 8 0.36 42.54 -2.37
C HIS A 8 0.58 41.04 -2.55
N PHE A 9 1.84 40.59 -2.66
CA PHE A 9 2.18 39.17 -2.74
C PHE A 9 1.67 38.35 -1.54
N LEU A 10 1.79 38.88 -0.32
CA LEU A 10 1.27 38.22 0.89
C LEU A 10 -0.27 38.12 0.88
N ARG A 11 -0.96 39.15 0.37
CA ARG A 11 -2.43 39.17 0.25
C ARG A 11 -2.93 38.19 -0.80
N PHE A 12 -2.27 38.11 -1.95
CA PHE A 12 -2.60 37.13 -3.00
C PHE A 12 -2.35 35.70 -2.54
N ALA A 13 -1.24 35.44 -1.83
CA ALA A 13 -0.97 34.11 -1.27
C ALA A 13 -1.99 33.71 -0.20
N GLY A 14 -2.39 34.64 0.67
CA GLY A 14 -3.44 34.42 1.67
C GLY A 14 -4.82 34.14 1.04
N ALA A 15 -5.19 34.90 0.01
CA ALA A 15 -6.45 34.69 -0.71
C ALA A 15 -6.48 33.34 -1.45
N LEU A 16 -5.37 32.93 -2.05
CA LEU A 16 -5.26 31.62 -2.70
C LEU A 16 -5.34 30.48 -1.69
N ALA A 17 -4.67 30.60 -0.55
CA ALA A 17 -4.74 29.60 0.52
C ALA A 17 -6.18 29.45 1.06
N LEU A 18 -6.90 30.57 1.23
CA LEU A 18 -8.31 30.53 1.65
C LEU A 18 -9.21 29.86 0.60
N ALA A 19 -8.97 30.12 -0.70
CA ALA A 19 -9.72 29.51 -1.79
C ALA A 19 -9.48 27.99 -1.88
N VAL A 20 -8.25 27.53 -1.66
CA VAL A 20 -7.92 26.10 -1.64
C VAL A 20 -8.61 25.39 -0.48
N VAL A 21 -8.63 25.99 0.71
CA VAL A 21 -9.36 25.42 1.87
C VAL A 21 -10.87 25.39 1.60
N ALA A 22 -11.44 26.44 1.02
CA ALA A 22 -12.87 26.48 0.69
C ALA A 22 -13.29 25.41 -0.34
N VAL A 23 -12.43 25.10 -1.32
CA VAL A 23 -12.72 24.08 -2.35
C VAL A 23 -12.53 22.65 -1.81
N THR A 24 -11.58 22.44 -0.89
CA THR A 24 -11.26 21.11 -0.36
C THR A 24 -12.06 20.72 0.89
N ALA A 25 -12.66 21.69 1.59
CA ALA A 25 -13.47 21.46 2.78
C ALA A 25 -14.95 21.16 2.48
N ALA A 26 -15.37 21.16 1.22
CA ALA A 26 -16.70 20.68 0.86
C ALA A 26 -16.77 19.17 1.14
N PRO A 27 -17.72 18.67 1.95
CA PRO A 27 -17.92 17.24 2.07
C PRO A 27 -18.28 16.73 0.68
N ALA A 28 -17.44 15.83 0.15
CA ALA A 28 -17.79 15.08 -1.05
C ALA A 28 -19.02 14.24 -0.71
N LEU A 29 -20.20 14.73 -1.09
CA LEU A 29 -21.47 13.99 -1.09
C LEU A 29 -21.37 12.90 -2.17
N ALA A 30 -20.50 11.93 -1.97
CA ALA A 30 -20.34 10.83 -2.93
C ALA A 30 -21.57 9.92 -2.92
N ASP A 31 -22.23 9.82 -1.76
CA ASP A 31 -23.41 8.97 -1.55
C ASP A 31 -24.48 9.76 -0.77
N ASP A 32 -25.24 10.60 -1.48
CA ASP A 32 -26.42 11.26 -0.90
C ASP A 32 -27.58 10.25 -0.81
N PRO A 33 -28.04 9.85 0.39
CA PRO A 33 -29.19 8.97 0.53
C PRO A 33 -30.50 9.57 -0.03
N ASN A 34 -30.53 10.89 -0.24
CA ASN A 34 -31.67 11.64 -0.78
C ASN A 34 -31.49 12.04 -2.26
N ASP A 35 -30.48 11.51 -2.96
CA ASP A 35 -30.21 11.86 -4.35
C ASP A 35 -31.49 11.68 -5.21
N PRO A 36 -32.02 12.78 -5.80
CA PRO A 36 -33.23 12.72 -6.60
C PRO A 36 -33.07 11.83 -7.85
N THR A 37 -31.85 11.67 -8.37
CA THR A 37 -31.55 10.83 -9.53
C THR A 37 -31.66 9.33 -9.23
N MET A 38 -31.52 8.94 -7.96
CA MET A 38 -31.59 7.55 -7.49
C MET A 38 -32.96 7.14 -6.93
N ARG A 39 -34.00 7.96 -7.09
CA ARG A 39 -35.35 7.66 -6.54
C ARG A 39 -36.09 6.54 -7.26
N SER A 40 -35.76 6.26 -8.53
CA SER A 40 -36.45 5.23 -9.32
C SER A 40 -35.82 3.84 -9.15
N ALA A 41 -36.65 2.79 -9.19
CA ALA A 41 -36.17 1.41 -9.16
C ALA A 41 -35.24 1.08 -10.34
N ALA A 42 -35.51 1.66 -11.51
CA ALA A 42 -34.69 1.49 -12.70
C ALA A 42 -33.29 2.10 -12.54
N ALA A 43 -33.18 3.29 -11.92
CA ALA A 43 -31.88 3.90 -11.63
C ALA A 43 -31.06 3.03 -10.68
N LYS A 44 -31.65 2.60 -9.56
CA LYS A 44 -31.01 1.69 -8.59
C LYS A 44 -30.58 0.36 -9.21
N ALA A 45 -31.38 -0.20 -10.11
CA ALA A 45 -31.06 -1.46 -10.78
C ALA A 45 -29.84 -1.32 -11.72
N ARG A 46 -29.77 -0.22 -12.49
CA ARG A 46 -28.61 0.07 -13.34
C ARG A 46 -27.34 0.28 -12.52
N ASP A 47 -27.44 1.09 -11.47
CA ASP A 47 -26.32 1.37 -10.58
C ASP A 47 -25.80 0.10 -9.90
N ARG A 48 -26.71 -0.72 -9.33
CA ARG A 48 -26.36 -2.04 -8.79
C ARG A 48 -25.65 -2.94 -9.80
N ALA A 49 -26.08 -2.92 -11.06
CA ALA A 49 -25.43 -3.70 -12.11
C ALA A 49 -24.01 -3.20 -12.40
N ILE A 50 -23.80 -1.88 -12.43
CA ILE A 50 -22.48 -1.26 -12.59
C ILE A 50 -21.58 -1.62 -11.41
N ILE A 51 -22.03 -1.39 -10.17
CA ILE A 51 -21.28 -1.72 -8.95
C ILE A 51 -20.92 -3.21 -8.93
N LYS A 52 -21.87 -4.10 -9.25
CA LYS A 52 -21.61 -5.54 -9.30
C LYS A 52 -20.50 -5.87 -10.30
N ARG A 53 -20.55 -5.27 -11.49
CA ARG A 53 -19.51 -5.46 -12.52
C ARG A 53 -18.15 -4.97 -12.02
N LEU A 54 -18.08 -3.76 -11.46
CA LEU A 54 -16.84 -3.19 -10.93
C LEU A 54 -16.26 -4.05 -9.81
N ASN A 55 -17.10 -4.54 -8.90
CA ASN A 55 -16.67 -5.44 -7.83
C ASN A 55 -16.12 -6.76 -8.36
N GLN A 56 -16.75 -7.33 -9.40
CA GLN A 56 -16.26 -8.54 -10.05
C GLN A 56 -14.94 -8.32 -10.81
N GLU A 57 -14.76 -7.17 -11.45
CA GLU A 57 -13.51 -6.77 -12.08
C GLU A 57 -12.39 -6.62 -11.05
N GLN A 58 -12.63 -5.92 -9.94
CA GLN A 58 -11.66 -5.76 -8.86
C GLN A 58 -11.32 -7.07 -8.16
N LEU A 59 -12.32 -7.92 -7.91
CA LEU A 59 -12.08 -9.25 -7.32
C LEU A 59 -11.12 -10.07 -8.18
N ARG A 60 -11.33 -10.09 -9.50
CA ARG A 60 -10.42 -10.79 -10.44
C ARG A 60 -9.01 -10.21 -10.40
N TYR A 61 -8.88 -8.88 -10.36
CA TYR A 61 -7.58 -8.22 -10.26
C TYR A 61 -6.84 -8.61 -8.97
N VAL A 62 -7.52 -8.53 -7.81
CA VAL A 62 -6.95 -8.89 -6.51
C VAL A 62 -6.54 -10.36 -6.47
N GLN A 63 -7.38 -11.28 -6.95
CA GLN A 63 -7.04 -12.70 -7.04
C GLN A 63 -5.77 -12.95 -7.86
N GLN A 64 -5.64 -12.29 -9.02
CA GLN A 64 -4.43 -12.41 -9.85
C GLN A 64 -3.19 -11.83 -9.16
N ARG A 65 -3.32 -10.67 -8.51
CA ARG A 65 -2.23 -10.05 -7.74
C ARG A 65 -1.78 -10.98 -6.61
N ASP A 66 -2.71 -11.49 -5.83
CA ASP A 66 -2.42 -12.30 -4.66
C ASP A 66 -1.80 -13.65 -5.07
N ALA A 67 -2.21 -14.23 -6.21
CA ALA A 67 -1.55 -15.41 -6.78
C ALA A 67 -0.07 -15.15 -7.12
N ARG A 68 0.25 -13.99 -7.70
CA ARG A 68 1.65 -13.59 -7.99
C ARG A 68 2.46 -13.40 -6.71
N LEU A 69 1.88 -12.73 -5.71
CA LEU A 69 2.53 -12.51 -4.42
C LEU A 69 2.76 -13.84 -3.67
N ALA A 70 1.80 -14.77 -3.71
CA ALA A 70 1.95 -16.08 -3.11
C ALA A 70 3.13 -16.85 -3.72
N ALA A 71 3.29 -16.82 -5.04
CA ALA A 71 4.42 -17.43 -5.73
C ALA A 71 5.77 -16.79 -5.33
N GLY A 72 5.84 -15.46 -5.29
CA GLY A 72 7.04 -14.74 -4.84
C GLY A 72 7.41 -15.05 -3.39
N ASN A 73 6.42 -15.11 -2.50
CA ASN A 73 6.61 -15.46 -1.09
C ASN A 73 7.06 -16.92 -0.90
N ALA A 74 6.63 -17.84 -1.76
CA ALA A 74 7.10 -19.22 -1.72
C ALA A 74 8.59 -19.31 -2.09
N ALA A 75 9.02 -18.66 -3.18
CA ALA A 75 10.41 -18.62 -3.61
C ALA A 75 11.33 -17.96 -2.56
N SER A 76 10.88 -16.85 -1.96
CA SER A 76 11.62 -16.18 -0.88
C SER A 76 11.80 -17.08 0.35
N ARG A 77 10.73 -17.78 0.77
CA ARG A 77 10.79 -18.74 1.89
C ARG A 77 11.72 -19.92 1.60
N GLU A 78 11.68 -20.46 0.39
CA GLU A 78 12.58 -21.55 -0.01
C GLU A 78 14.05 -21.09 -0.01
N TRP A 79 14.33 -19.91 -0.55
CA TRP A 79 15.67 -19.33 -0.52
C TRP A 79 16.17 -19.13 0.92
N ALA A 80 15.34 -18.54 1.79
CA ALA A 80 15.68 -18.32 3.19
C ALA A 80 15.92 -19.66 3.93
N ALA A 81 15.13 -20.68 3.63
CA ALA A 81 15.31 -22.03 4.20
C ALA A 81 16.64 -22.65 3.75
N LYS A 82 16.99 -22.55 2.47
CA LYS A 82 18.28 -23.04 1.94
C LYS A 82 19.46 -22.31 2.57
N GLU A 83 19.37 -20.99 2.70
CA GLU A 83 20.45 -20.19 3.29
C GLU A 83 20.63 -20.50 4.78
N ASN A 84 19.54 -20.61 5.53
CA ASN A 84 19.59 -21.05 6.92
C ASN A 84 20.18 -22.46 7.05
N ALA A 85 19.81 -23.39 6.17
CA ALA A 85 20.35 -24.75 6.17
C ALA A 85 21.87 -24.78 5.95
N ARG A 86 22.39 -23.96 5.03
CA ARG A 86 23.85 -23.79 4.82
C ARG A 86 24.53 -23.24 6.06
N ARG A 87 23.99 -22.17 6.62
CA ARG A 87 24.54 -21.51 7.81
C ARG A 87 24.60 -22.48 9.00
N MET A 88 23.53 -23.26 9.20
CA MET A 88 23.49 -24.31 10.23
C MET A 88 24.45 -25.46 9.95
N ALA A 89 24.68 -25.83 8.68
CA ALA A 89 25.68 -26.84 8.33
C ALA A 89 27.11 -26.37 8.67
N THR A 90 27.43 -25.11 8.35
CA THR A 90 28.71 -24.48 8.71
C THR A 90 28.89 -24.43 10.22
N TRP A 91 27.89 -23.96 10.96
CA TRP A 91 27.93 -23.91 12.43
C TRP A 91 28.12 -25.31 13.03
N ARG A 92 27.33 -26.30 12.59
CA ARG A 92 27.48 -27.69 13.06
C ARG A 92 28.88 -28.25 12.78
N HIS A 93 29.49 -27.87 11.67
CA HIS A 93 30.86 -28.26 11.35
C HIS A 93 31.87 -27.60 12.30
N ALA A 94 31.76 -26.28 12.54
CA ALA A 94 32.62 -25.55 13.45
C ALA A 94 32.54 -26.11 14.89
N VAL A 95 31.34 -26.39 15.38
CA VAL A 95 31.10 -27.04 16.68
C VAL A 95 31.81 -28.39 16.76
N ARG A 96 31.60 -29.29 15.79
CA ARG A 96 32.29 -30.60 15.77
C ARG A 96 33.81 -30.46 15.79
N MET A 97 34.37 -29.43 15.14
CA MET A 97 35.82 -29.23 15.12
C MET A 97 36.35 -28.61 16.41
N CYS A 98 35.58 -27.73 17.04
CA CYS A 98 35.87 -27.25 18.39
C CYS A 98 35.88 -28.41 19.40
N GLU A 99 34.82 -29.23 19.40
CA GLU A 99 34.67 -30.39 20.29
C GLU A 99 35.77 -31.43 20.08
N SER A 100 36.32 -31.54 18.86
CA SER A 100 37.47 -32.39 18.58
C SER A 100 38.83 -31.79 18.99
N GLY A 101 38.85 -30.74 19.81
CA GLY A 101 40.07 -30.07 20.30
C GLY A 101 40.69 -29.05 19.35
N ARG A 102 40.09 -28.76 18.19
CA ARG A 102 40.59 -27.70 17.29
C ARG A 102 39.99 -26.36 17.70
N HIS A 103 40.55 -25.79 18.77
CA HIS A 103 40.04 -24.59 19.44
C HIS A 103 39.87 -23.36 18.52
N LYS A 104 40.57 -23.29 17.38
CA LYS A 104 40.37 -22.24 16.36
C LYS A 104 38.94 -22.14 15.80
N TYR A 105 38.10 -23.15 16.02
CA TYR A 105 36.70 -23.18 15.59
C TYR A 105 35.68 -22.89 16.70
N CYS A 106 36.09 -22.70 17.97
CA CYS A 106 35.15 -22.62 19.10
C CYS A 106 34.29 -21.35 19.19
N ALA A 107 34.57 -20.32 18.40
CA ALA A 107 33.81 -19.07 18.35
C ALA A 107 33.30 -18.75 16.92
N ARG A 108 33.14 -19.78 16.08
CA ARG A 108 32.67 -19.65 14.69
C ARG A 108 31.33 -20.33 14.45
#